data_AF-A0A9D8LH13-F1
#
_entry.id   AF-A0A9D8LH13-F1
#
_cell.length_a   1.000
_cell.length_b   1.000
_cell.length_c   1.000
_cell.angle_alpha   90.00
_cell.angle_beta   90.00
_cell.angle_gamma   90.00
#
_symmetry.space_group_name_H-M   'P 1'
#
loop_
_entity.id
_entity.type
_entity.pdbx_description
1 polymer ?
#
loop_
_entity_poly.entity_id
_entity_poly.type
_entity_poly.pdbx_seq_one_letter_code
_entity_poly.pdbx_strand_id
1 'polypeptide(L)'
;MPRIVKHPEDRRSELLDCAQALFFEHGYEGTTISDIIAKAGISKGGFYHHFASKEELLEALAARLAHEAVAKVRDVLDDPSLGALARLNSFLARSRQTNLEDAPKLRAAFDVVFRPENIVLYHRVNAASIAVMLPVLAGIIAEGAAEGVFAVSEPEDAAETILHLGASAHDAWGRAIAVSGTAEEEAAIEALERRFQFLGLAVNRILGLPDGSVVFVEPGFMRAVMTAR
;
A
#
# COMPACT_ATOMS: atom_id res chain seq x y z
N MET A 1 9.54 38.80 -16.46
CA MET A 1 10.38 37.94 -15.61
C MET A 1 10.78 36.70 -16.40
N PRO A 2 12.04 36.24 -16.35
CA PRO A 2 12.44 35.04 -17.07
C PRO A 2 11.74 33.83 -16.45
N ARG A 3 11.15 32.97 -17.27
CA ARG A 3 10.48 31.74 -16.83
C ARG A 3 11.57 30.77 -16.36
N ILE A 4 11.79 30.67 -15.05
CA ILE A 4 12.68 29.66 -14.47
C ILE A 4 12.07 28.29 -14.82
N VAL A 5 12.73 27.58 -15.73
CA VAL A 5 12.37 26.20 -16.09
C VAL A 5 12.89 25.33 -14.95
N LYS A 6 11.99 24.93 -14.03
CA LYS A 6 12.29 23.91 -13.01
C LYS A 6 12.63 22.58 -13.71
N HIS A 7 13.46 21.75 -13.08
CA HIS A 7 13.82 20.46 -13.64
C HIS A 7 12.55 19.59 -13.82
N PRO A 8 12.48 18.74 -14.87
CA PRO A 8 11.30 17.90 -15.14
C PRO A 8 10.89 17.01 -13.95
N GLU A 9 11.86 16.51 -13.17
CA GLU A 9 11.64 15.71 -11.97
C GLU A 9 10.92 16.50 -10.86
N ASP A 10 11.31 17.76 -10.65
CA ASP A 10 10.65 18.65 -9.67
C ASP A 10 9.19 18.88 -10.04
N ARG A 11 8.90 19.00 -11.34
CA ARG A 11 7.53 19.21 -11.85
C ARG A 11 6.66 17.98 -11.72
N ARG A 12 7.23 16.79 -11.96
CA ARG A 12 6.52 15.52 -11.76
C ARG A 12 6.15 15.35 -10.29
N SER A 13 7.07 15.66 -9.36
CA SER A 13 6.79 15.61 -7.92
C SER A 13 5.72 16.62 -7.50
N GLU A 14 5.79 17.87 -7.97
CA GLU A 14 4.77 18.89 -7.70
C GLU A 14 3.36 18.45 -8.14
N LEU A 15 3.26 17.77 -9.29
CA LEU A 15 1.98 17.23 -9.77
C LEU A 15 1.44 16.14 -8.86
N LEU A 16 2.30 15.23 -8.40
CA LEU A 16 1.91 14.18 -7.46
C LEU A 16 1.48 14.77 -6.11
N ASP A 17 2.14 15.83 -5.61
CA ASP A 17 1.75 16.53 -4.38
C ASP A 17 0.38 17.20 -4.52
N CYS A 18 0.15 17.89 -5.64
CA CYS A 18 -1.14 18.51 -5.92
C CYS A 18 -2.26 17.46 -6.04
N ALA A 19 -1.98 16.36 -6.73
CA ALA A 19 -2.91 15.25 -6.91
C ALA A 19 -3.26 14.60 -5.57
N GLN A 20 -2.25 14.27 -4.76
CA GLN A 20 -2.44 13.69 -3.45
C GLN A 20 -3.32 14.59 -2.56
N ALA A 21 -3.02 15.88 -2.50
CA ALA A 21 -3.82 16.82 -1.72
C ALA A 21 -5.29 16.89 -2.20
N LEU A 22 -5.51 16.97 -3.53
CA LEU A 22 -6.87 17.01 -4.08
C LEU A 22 -7.63 15.70 -3.88
N PHE A 23 -6.97 14.55 -4.02
CA PHE A 23 -7.59 13.26 -3.77
C PHE A 23 -7.99 13.08 -2.31
N PHE A 24 -7.21 13.60 -1.36
CA PHE A 24 -7.61 13.62 0.05
C PHE A 24 -8.77 14.59 0.34
N GLU A 25 -8.80 15.74 -0.32
CA GLU A 25 -9.80 16.79 -0.06
C GLU A 25 -11.15 16.51 -0.73
N HIS A 26 -11.13 16.03 -1.98
CA HIS A 26 -12.32 15.90 -2.83
C HIS A 26 -12.60 14.46 -3.28
N GLY A 27 -11.75 13.51 -2.90
CA GLY A 27 -11.78 12.15 -3.43
C GLY A 27 -11.23 12.05 -4.85
N TYR A 28 -10.95 10.82 -5.30
CA TYR A 28 -10.45 10.56 -6.65
C TYR A 28 -11.48 10.93 -7.73
N GLU A 29 -12.74 10.52 -7.57
CA GLU A 29 -13.81 10.79 -8.55
C GLU A 29 -14.18 12.28 -8.61
N GLY A 30 -14.15 12.97 -7.47
CA GLY A 30 -14.42 14.41 -7.39
C GLY A 30 -13.30 15.29 -7.94
N THR A 31 -12.13 14.71 -8.28
CA THR A 31 -10.97 15.44 -8.79
C THR A 31 -10.80 15.25 -10.29
N THR A 32 -10.74 16.34 -11.05
CA THR A 32 -10.45 16.33 -12.49
C THR A 32 -8.98 16.67 -12.77
N ILE A 33 -8.50 16.30 -13.97
CA ILE A 33 -7.18 16.73 -14.46
C ILE A 33 -7.07 18.26 -14.50
N SER A 34 -8.17 18.96 -14.80
CA SER A 34 -8.21 20.43 -14.81
C SER A 34 -7.97 21.02 -13.42
N ASP A 35 -8.51 20.41 -12.36
CA ASP A 35 -8.30 20.85 -10.98
C ASP A 35 -6.83 20.69 -10.58
N ILE A 36 -6.22 19.57 -10.95
CA ILE A 36 -4.80 19.30 -10.71
C ILE A 36 -3.92 20.31 -11.46
N ILE A 37 -4.20 20.57 -12.73
CA ILE A 37 -3.50 21.57 -13.55
C ILE A 37 -3.60 22.96 -12.91
N ALA A 38 -4.81 23.34 -12.48
CA ALA A 38 -5.07 24.63 -11.86
C ALA A 38 -4.30 24.77 -10.54
N LYS A 39 -4.33 23.74 -9.67
CA LYS A 39 -3.61 23.72 -8.40
C LYS A 39 -2.09 23.74 -8.59
N ALA A 40 -1.57 22.99 -9.55
CA ALA A 40 -0.13 22.93 -9.86
C ALA A 40 0.38 24.17 -10.61
N GLY A 41 -0.51 25.02 -11.13
CA GLY A 41 -0.14 26.21 -11.89
C GLY A 41 0.62 25.88 -13.19
N ILE A 42 0.26 24.78 -13.86
CA ILE A 42 0.87 24.36 -15.13
C ILE A 42 -0.12 24.46 -16.30
N SER A 43 0.38 24.25 -17.52
CA SER A 43 -0.49 24.15 -18.69
C SER A 43 -1.00 22.73 -18.90
N LYS A 44 -2.09 22.58 -19.67
CA LYS A 44 -2.59 21.26 -20.10
C LYS A 44 -1.50 20.42 -20.79
N GLY A 45 -0.75 21.02 -21.71
CA GLY A 45 0.39 20.35 -22.36
C GLY A 45 1.51 19.96 -21.38
N GLY A 46 1.71 20.75 -20.32
CA GLY A 46 2.65 20.41 -19.24
C GLY A 46 2.22 19.17 -18.46
N PHE A 47 0.92 18.99 -18.18
CA PHE A 47 0.41 17.78 -17.54
C PHE A 47 0.64 16.55 -18.42
N TYR A 48 0.20 16.61 -19.68
CA TYR A 48 0.30 15.48 -20.62
C TYR A 48 1.73 15.16 -21.06
N HIS A 49 2.71 16.01 -20.72
CA HIS A 49 4.12 15.67 -20.86
C HIS A 49 4.59 14.67 -19.80
N HIS A 50 3.97 14.68 -18.61
CA HIS A 50 4.36 13.82 -17.48
C HIS A 50 3.41 12.63 -17.28
N PHE A 51 2.12 12.79 -17.55
CA PHE A 51 1.09 11.76 -17.34
C PHE A 51 0.07 11.78 -18.47
N ALA A 52 -0.18 10.63 -19.09
CA ALA A 52 -1.17 10.47 -20.13
C ALA A 52 -2.61 10.47 -19.58
N SER A 53 -2.81 10.12 -18.31
CA SER A 53 -4.15 10.10 -17.69
C SER A 53 -4.13 10.33 -16.16
N LYS A 54 -5.32 10.49 -15.56
CA LYS A 54 -5.51 10.60 -14.11
C LYS A 54 -5.15 9.29 -13.38
N GLU A 55 -5.38 8.17 -14.04
CA GLU A 55 -5.06 6.83 -13.53
C GLU A 55 -3.54 6.60 -13.52
N GLU A 56 -2.81 7.01 -14.57
CA GLU A 56 -1.34 6.91 -14.59
C GLU A 56 -0.70 7.78 -13.50
N LEU A 57 -1.26 8.97 -13.28
CA LEU A 57 -0.88 9.83 -12.15
C LEU A 57 -1.12 9.13 -10.80
N LEU A 58 -2.24 8.41 -10.64
CA LEU A 58 -2.53 7.68 -9.41
C LEU A 58 -1.59 6.49 -9.21
N GLU A 59 -1.26 5.74 -10.26
CA GLU A 59 -0.24 4.67 -10.18
C GLU A 59 1.11 5.21 -9.73
N ALA A 60 1.54 6.31 -10.33
CA ALA A 60 2.78 6.96 -9.95
C ALA A 60 2.75 7.45 -8.50
N LEU A 61 1.60 7.96 -8.05
CA LEU A 61 1.40 8.33 -6.65
C LEU A 61 1.46 7.10 -5.73
N ALA A 62 0.84 5.98 -6.10
CA ALA A 62 0.88 4.73 -5.34
C ALA A 62 2.31 4.20 -5.20
N ALA A 63 3.08 4.16 -6.30
CA ALA A 63 4.49 3.79 -6.28
C ALA A 63 5.31 4.73 -5.38
N ARG A 64 5.07 6.04 -5.44
CA ARG A 64 5.73 7.01 -4.55
C ARG A 64 5.45 6.72 -3.09
N LEU A 65 4.19 6.51 -2.72
CA LEU A 65 3.81 6.19 -1.34
C LEU A 65 4.41 4.86 -0.87
N ALA A 66 4.49 3.86 -1.74
CA ALA A 66 5.16 2.60 -1.44
C ALA A 66 6.68 2.82 -1.19
N HIS A 67 7.35 3.63 -2.01
CA HIS A 67 8.76 3.99 -1.78
C HIS A 67 8.97 4.74 -0.47
N GLU A 68 8.08 5.69 -0.14
CA GLU A 68 8.10 6.41 1.14
C GLU A 68 7.91 5.46 2.33
N ALA A 69 7.00 4.49 2.21
CA ALA A 69 6.78 3.47 3.23
C ALA A 69 8.03 2.59 3.44
N VAL A 70 8.68 2.15 2.36
CA VAL A 70 9.96 1.41 2.44
C VAL A 70 11.05 2.28 3.07
N ALA A 71 11.14 3.56 2.71
CA ALA A 71 12.13 4.47 3.28
C ALA A 71 11.96 4.67 4.79
N LYS A 72 10.71 4.71 5.28
CA LYS A 72 10.39 4.84 6.72
C LYS A 72 10.82 3.64 7.56
N VAL A 73 11.03 2.48 6.94
CA VAL A 73 11.39 1.22 7.65
C VAL A 73 12.80 0.75 7.29
N ARG A 74 13.58 1.59 6.60
CA ARG A 74 14.92 1.24 6.12
C ARG A 74 15.90 0.95 7.25
N ASP A 75 15.73 1.60 8.41
CA ASP A 75 16.47 1.31 9.64
C ASP A 75 16.35 -0.16 10.05
N VAL A 76 15.16 -0.74 9.92
CA VAL A 76 14.89 -2.15 10.22
C VAL A 76 15.44 -3.07 9.13
N LEU A 77 15.28 -2.70 7.86
CA LEU A 77 15.75 -3.50 6.73
C LEU A 77 17.28 -3.64 6.74
N ASP A 78 17.98 -2.55 7.05
CA ASP A 78 19.44 -2.48 7.04
C ASP A 78 20.09 -2.86 8.39
N ASP A 79 19.31 -3.23 9.42
CA ASP A 79 19.83 -3.59 10.74
C ASP A 79 20.59 -4.94 10.67
N PRO A 80 21.92 -4.96 10.86
CA PRO A 80 22.71 -6.18 10.75
C PRO A 80 22.57 -7.10 11.98
N SER A 81 21.93 -6.63 13.06
CA SER A 81 21.70 -7.42 14.27
C SER A 81 20.49 -8.35 14.17
N LEU A 82 19.62 -8.14 13.17
CA LEU A 82 18.43 -8.93 12.94
C LEU A 82 18.75 -10.11 12.00
N GLY A 83 18.24 -11.30 12.34
CA GLY A 83 18.07 -12.38 11.35
C GLY A 83 16.78 -12.19 10.54
N ALA A 84 16.62 -12.93 9.45
CA ALA A 84 15.55 -12.72 8.48
C ALA A 84 14.12 -12.75 9.07
N LEU A 85 13.81 -13.69 9.98
CA LEU A 85 12.49 -13.76 10.61
C LEU A 85 12.22 -12.55 11.52
N ALA A 86 13.22 -12.10 12.27
CA ALA A 86 13.09 -10.92 13.12
C ALA A 86 12.94 -9.66 12.26
N ARG A 87 13.71 -9.54 11.18
CA ARG A 87 13.60 -8.46 10.20
C ARG A 87 12.22 -8.41 9.56
N LEU A 88 11.67 -9.55 9.12
CA LEU A 88 10.31 -9.62 8.57
C LEU A 88 9.26 -9.14 9.56
N ASN A 89 9.31 -9.61 10.81
CA ASN A 89 8.35 -9.21 11.84
C ASN A 89 8.48 -7.73 12.21
N SER A 90 9.70 -7.21 12.35
CA SER A 90 9.93 -5.79 12.62
C SER A 90 9.49 -4.91 11.45
N PHE A 91 9.74 -5.33 10.21
CA PHE A 91 9.26 -4.66 9.01
C PHE A 91 7.72 -4.57 9.03
N LEU A 92 7.02 -5.69 9.23
CA LEU A 92 5.56 -5.72 9.29
C LEU A 92 5.01 -4.89 10.47
N ALA A 93 5.65 -4.96 11.64
CA ALA A 93 5.25 -4.18 12.81
C ALA A 93 5.39 -2.67 12.57
N ARG A 94 6.51 -2.23 11.97
CA ARG A 94 6.71 -0.82 11.63
C ARG A 94 5.72 -0.35 10.58
N SER A 95 5.45 -1.15 9.55
CA SER A 95 4.42 -0.84 8.55
C SER A 95 3.04 -0.67 9.20
N ARG A 96 2.66 -1.55 10.14
CA ARG A 96 1.40 -1.39 10.90
C ARG A 96 1.38 -0.11 11.73
N GLN A 97 2.48 0.21 12.43
CA GLN A 97 2.58 1.41 13.24
C GLN A 97 2.38 2.68 12.38
N THR A 98 3.08 2.78 11.26
CA THR A 98 2.92 3.90 10.32
C THR A 98 1.50 3.97 9.77
N ASN A 99 0.90 2.81 9.45
CA ASN A 99 -0.47 2.77 8.97
C ASN A 99 -1.47 3.27 10.02
N LEU A 100 -1.24 3.00 11.31
CA LEU A 100 -2.08 3.52 12.39
C LEU A 100 -1.90 5.03 12.59
N GLU A 101 -0.67 5.54 12.49
CA GLU A 101 -0.39 6.98 12.55
C GLU A 101 -1.07 7.75 11.41
N ASP A 102 -1.11 7.16 10.21
CA ASP A 102 -1.76 7.71 9.03
C ASP A 102 -3.19 7.17 8.82
N ALA A 103 -3.83 6.59 9.84
CA ALA A 103 -5.10 5.84 9.68
C ALA A 103 -6.23 6.63 8.99
N PRO A 104 -6.51 7.93 9.32
CA PRO A 104 -7.53 8.70 8.61
C PRO A 104 -7.24 8.86 7.11
N LYS A 105 -5.96 9.05 6.75
CA LYS A 105 -5.54 9.15 5.34
C LYS A 105 -5.71 7.81 4.63
N LEU A 106 -5.29 6.71 5.27
CA LEU A 106 -5.49 5.37 4.70
C LEU A 106 -6.96 5.04 4.53
N ARG A 107 -7.81 5.37 5.52
CA ARG A 107 -9.26 5.21 5.42
C ARG A 107 -9.82 5.91 4.19
N ALA A 108 -9.48 7.19 4.00
CA ALA A 108 -9.96 7.99 2.87
C ALA A 108 -9.50 7.42 1.52
N ALA A 109 -8.25 6.94 1.43
CA ALA A 109 -7.76 6.28 0.23
C ALA A 109 -8.50 4.95 -0.04
N PHE A 110 -8.73 4.15 1.00
CA PHE A 110 -9.40 2.86 0.88
C PHE A 110 -10.87 3.00 0.50
N ASP A 111 -11.57 4.02 1.02
CA ASP A 111 -12.95 4.35 0.65
C ASP A 111 -13.17 4.57 -0.84
N VAL A 112 -12.11 4.98 -1.55
CA VAL A 112 -12.12 5.11 -3.00
C VAL A 112 -11.71 3.80 -3.65
N VAL A 113 -10.53 3.30 -3.29
CA VAL A 113 -9.82 2.27 -4.06
C VAL A 113 -10.50 0.90 -3.99
N PHE A 114 -11.15 0.56 -2.89
CA PHE A 114 -11.80 -0.74 -2.70
C PHE A 114 -13.30 -0.77 -3.05
N ARG A 115 -13.82 0.30 -3.67
CA ARG A 115 -15.19 0.27 -4.23
C ARG A 115 -15.24 -0.73 -5.39
N PRO A 116 -16.29 -1.55 -5.52
CA PRO A 116 -16.39 -2.53 -6.61
C PRO A 116 -16.24 -1.90 -8.01
N GLU A 117 -16.74 -0.67 -8.19
CA GLU A 117 -16.68 0.06 -9.45
C GLU A 117 -15.24 0.46 -9.83
N ASN A 118 -14.32 0.50 -8.85
CA ASN A 118 -12.94 0.92 -9.00
C ASN A 118 -11.96 -0.25 -9.15
N ILE A 119 -12.42 -1.46 -9.48
CA ILE A 119 -11.57 -2.66 -9.57
C ILE A 119 -10.36 -2.50 -10.51
N VAL A 120 -10.53 -1.83 -11.65
CA VAL A 120 -9.43 -1.56 -12.59
C VAL A 120 -8.40 -0.60 -11.98
N LEU A 121 -8.89 0.42 -11.26
CA LEU A 121 -8.04 1.37 -10.54
C LEU A 121 -7.26 0.67 -9.43
N TYR A 122 -7.94 -0.17 -8.65
CA TYR A 122 -7.34 -1.01 -7.61
C TYR A 122 -6.20 -1.86 -8.18
N HIS A 123 -6.45 -2.59 -9.28
CA HIS A 123 -5.43 -3.45 -9.88
C HIS A 123 -4.18 -2.66 -10.29
N ARG A 124 -4.34 -1.48 -10.89
CA ARG A 124 -3.23 -0.61 -11.31
C ARG A 124 -2.44 -0.09 -10.10
N VAL A 125 -3.13 0.44 -9.09
CA VAL A 125 -2.53 0.92 -7.83
C VAL A 125 -1.80 -0.20 -7.09
N ASN A 126 -2.42 -1.37 -7.00
CA ASN A 126 -1.87 -2.53 -6.33
C ASN A 126 -0.63 -3.06 -7.07
N ALA A 127 -0.66 -3.16 -8.40
CA ALA A 127 0.49 -3.56 -9.20
C ALA A 127 1.68 -2.60 -9.02
N ALA A 128 1.43 -1.29 -9.05
CA ALA A 128 2.47 -0.28 -8.80
C ALA A 128 3.08 -0.41 -7.39
N SER A 129 2.26 -0.72 -6.38
CA SER A 129 2.72 -0.93 -5.00
C SER A 129 3.52 -2.24 -4.86
N ILE A 130 3.04 -3.33 -5.47
CA ILE A 130 3.73 -4.63 -5.49
C ILE A 130 5.10 -4.52 -6.15
N ALA A 131 5.22 -3.80 -7.27
CA ALA A 131 6.49 -3.63 -7.96
C ALA A 131 7.59 -3.01 -7.07
N VAL A 132 7.20 -2.14 -6.12
CA VAL A 132 8.12 -1.55 -5.14
C VAL A 132 8.43 -2.51 -3.99
N MET A 133 7.41 -3.24 -3.51
CA MET A 133 7.52 -4.11 -2.33
C MET A 133 8.19 -5.46 -2.61
N LEU A 134 8.03 -5.98 -3.83
CA LEU A 134 8.54 -7.28 -4.26
C LEU A 134 10.05 -7.45 -3.97
N PRO A 135 10.95 -6.57 -4.43
CA PRO A 135 12.38 -6.76 -4.18
C PRO A 135 12.74 -6.70 -2.69
N VAL A 136 12.01 -5.90 -1.89
CA VAL A 136 12.23 -5.81 -0.44
C VAL A 136 11.88 -7.14 0.24
N LEU A 137 10.69 -7.67 -0.03
CA LEU A 137 10.25 -8.93 0.57
C LEU A 137 11.05 -10.12 0.06
N ALA A 138 11.34 -10.18 -1.25
CA ALA A 138 12.18 -11.22 -1.84
C ALA A 138 13.58 -11.24 -1.22
N GLY A 139 14.17 -10.07 -0.94
CA GLY A 139 15.45 -9.97 -0.23
C GLY A 139 15.42 -10.59 1.17
N ILE A 140 14.40 -10.26 1.97
CA ILE A 140 14.23 -10.84 3.32
C ILE A 140 14.01 -12.36 3.24
N ILE A 141 13.22 -12.83 2.27
CA ILE A 141 12.95 -14.26 2.11
C ILE A 141 14.20 -15.00 1.66
N ALA A 142 14.97 -14.43 0.73
CA ALA A 142 16.23 -15.01 0.26
C ALA A 142 17.25 -15.14 1.39
N GLU A 143 17.35 -14.13 2.25
CA GLU A 143 18.18 -14.17 3.44
C GLU A 143 17.72 -15.28 4.39
N GLY A 144 16.43 -15.37 4.69
CA GLY A 144 15.93 -16.42 5.59
C GLY A 144 16.05 -17.84 5.03
N ALA A 145 16.01 -18.00 3.70
CA ALA A 145 16.33 -19.25 3.04
C ALA A 145 17.82 -19.60 3.18
N ALA A 146 18.71 -18.61 3.02
CA ALA A 146 20.16 -18.79 3.22
C ALA A 146 20.54 -19.09 4.67
N GLU A 147 19.83 -18.50 5.65
CA GLU A 147 19.94 -18.81 7.07
C GLU A 147 19.37 -20.20 7.44
N GLY A 148 18.60 -20.82 6.54
CA GLY A 148 17.90 -22.08 6.79
C GLY A 148 16.66 -21.93 7.70
N VAL A 149 16.19 -20.71 7.91
CA VAL A 149 15.03 -20.39 8.76
C VAL A 149 13.72 -20.49 7.96
N PHE A 150 13.75 -20.17 6.67
CA PHE A 150 12.60 -20.32 5.76
C PHE A 150 12.79 -21.53 4.85
N ALA A 151 11.77 -22.38 4.73
CA ALA A 151 11.80 -23.54 3.83
C ALA A 151 11.30 -23.16 2.43
N VAL A 152 12.02 -22.26 1.76
CA VAL A 152 11.67 -21.70 0.44
C VAL A 152 12.83 -21.91 -0.53
N SER A 153 12.55 -22.49 -1.70
CA SER A 153 13.53 -22.65 -2.78
C SER A 153 13.56 -21.47 -3.76
N GLU A 154 12.43 -20.80 -3.95
CA GLU A 154 12.27 -19.67 -4.88
C GLU A 154 11.78 -18.41 -4.13
N PRO A 155 12.69 -17.59 -3.59
CA PRO A 155 12.33 -16.44 -2.76
C PRO A 155 11.45 -15.39 -3.45
N GLU A 156 11.68 -15.16 -4.75
CA GLU A 156 10.94 -14.16 -5.52
C GLU A 156 9.49 -14.59 -5.74
N ASP A 157 9.27 -15.83 -6.17
CA ASP A 157 7.91 -16.40 -6.34
C ASP A 157 7.15 -16.45 -5.00
N ALA A 158 7.83 -16.79 -3.91
CA ALA A 158 7.25 -16.76 -2.58
C ALA A 158 6.83 -15.33 -2.16
N ALA A 159 7.70 -14.35 -2.40
CA ALA A 159 7.41 -12.94 -2.12
C ALA A 159 6.22 -12.44 -2.95
N GLU A 160 6.21 -12.70 -4.26
CA GLU A 160 5.12 -12.31 -5.15
C GLU A 160 3.80 -12.95 -4.71
N THR A 161 3.82 -14.23 -4.36
CA THR A 161 2.63 -14.94 -3.87
C THR A 161 2.11 -14.31 -2.58
N ILE A 162 2.98 -14.01 -1.61
CA ILE A 162 2.61 -13.36 -0.34
C ILE A 162 1.99 -11.98 -0.58
N LEU A 163 2.54 -11.19 -1.50
CA LEU A 163 1.99 -9.87 -1.83
C LEU A 163 0.60 -9.98 -2.47
N HIS A 164 0.40 -10.94 -3.38
CA HIS A 164 -0.91 -11.18 -4.00
C HIS A 164 -1.94 -11.79 -3.05
N LEU A 165 -1.52 -12.54 -2.02
CA LEU A 165 -2.41 -12.99 -0.96
C LEU A 165 -3.08 -11.80 -0.25
N GLY A 166 -2.33 -10.72 0.02
CA GLY A 166 -2.89 -9.47 0.54
C GLY A 166 -3.95 -8.88 -0.40
N ALA A 167 -3.66 -8.86 -1.71
CA ALA A 167 -4.58 -8.35 -2.71
C ALA A 167 -5.89 -9.15 -2.81
N SER A 168 -5.83 -10.46 -2.53
CA SER A 168 -7.02 -11.33 -2.49
C SER A 168 -8.03 -10.97 -1.38
N ALA A 169 -7.69 -10.06 -0.47
CA ALA A 169 -8.61 -9.53 0.52
C ALA A 169 -9.48 -8.37 0.00
N HIS A 170 -9.34 -7.97 -1.27
CA HIS A 170 -10.09 -6.86 -1.88
C HIS A 170 -11.59 -6.92 -1.58
N ASP A 171 -12.25 -8.05 -1.83
CA ASP A 171 -13.71 -8.15 -1.64
C ASP A 171 -14.12 -8.06 -0.16
N ALA A 172 -13.25 -8.49 0.76
CA ALA A 172 -13.50 -8.33 2.19
C ALA A 172 -13.41 -6.87 2.61
N TRP A 173 -12.43 -6.13 2.09
CA TRP A 173 -12.32 -4.68 2.26
C TRP A 173 -13.52 -3.95 1.66
N GLY A 174 -13.87 -4.24 0.41
CA GLY A 174 -15.00 -3.62 -0.28
C GLY A 174 -16.32 -3.81 0.47
N ARG A 175 -16.57 -5.01 1.01
CA ARG A 175 -17.74 -5.26 1.87
C ARG A 175 -17.71 -4.42 3.15
N ALA A 176 -16.58 -4.40 3.87
CA ALA A 176 -16.45 -3.64 5.11
C ALA A 176 -16.65 -2.13 4.89
N ILE A 177 -16.15 -1.61 3.77
CA ILE A 177 -16.33 -0.21 3.37
C ILE A 177 -17.79 0.09 3.01
N ALA A 178 -18.44 -0.78 2.25
CA ALA A 178 -19.81 -0.57 1.78
C ALA A 178 -20.84 -0.48 2.92
N VAL A 179 -20.59 -1.17 4.04
CA VAL A 179 -21.50 -1.17 5.21
C VAL A 179 -21.02 -0.28 6.36
N SER A 180 -19.97 0.53 6.15
CA SER A 180 -19.42 1.40 7.19
C SER A 180 -20.48 2.43 7.67
N GLY A 181 -20.58 2.62 8.99
CA GLY A 181 -21.62 3.45 9.62
C GLY A 181 -23.01 2.82 9.71
N THR A 182 -23.19 1.57 9.27
CA THR A 182 -24.45 0.83 9.40
C THR A 182 -24.42 -0.16 10.58
N ALA A 183 -25.55 -0.79 10.90
CA ALA A 183 -25.60 -1.83 11.92
C ALA A 183 -24.76 -3.08 11.59
N GLU A 184 -24.35 -3.26 10.33
CA GLU A 184 -23.57 -4.41 9.86
C GLU A 184 -22.04 -4.17 9.90
N GLU A 185 -21.60 -2.94 10.20
CA GLU A 185 -20.17 -2.54 10.19
C GLU A 185 -19.31 -3.46 11.05
N GLU A 186 -19.75 -3.74 12.27
CA GLU A 186 -19.02 -4.57 13.24
C GLU A 186 -18.76 -5.98 12.69
N ALA A 187 -19.80 -6.62 12.16
CA ALA A 187 -19.70 -7.98 11.62
C ALA A 187 -18.79 -8.04 10.38
N ALA A 188 -18.78 -6.98 9.57
CA ALA A 188 -17.91 -6.89 8.40
C ALA A 188 -16.43 -6.68 8.79
N ILE A 189 -16.16 -5.87 9.82
CA ILE A 189 -14.81 -5.70 10.38
C ILE A 189 -14.30 -7.04 10.94
N GLU A 190 -15.11 -7.78 11.69
CA GLU A 190 -14.72 -9.10 12.19
C GLU A 190 -14.43 -10.10 11.05
N ALA A 191 -15.23 -10.08 9.99
CA ALA A 191 -15.00 -10.93 8.83
C ALA A 191 -13.69 -10.58 8.11
N LEU A 192 -13.37 -9.29 8.01
CA LEU A 192 -12.10 -8.80 7.47
C LEU A 192 -10.91 -9.23 8.36
N GLU A 193 -11.03 -9.11 9.68
CA GLU A 193 -10.01 -9.58 10.62
C GLU A 193 -9.76 -11.09 10.47
N ARG A 194 -10.81 -11.90 10.43
CA ARG A 194 -10.70 -13.35 10.19
C ARG A 194 -10.01 -13.66 8.85
N ARG A 195 -10.30 -12.88 7.80
CA ARG A 195 -9.65 -13.05 6.49
C ARG A 195 -8.14 -12.83 6.60
N PHE A 196 -7.71 -11.75 7.26
CA PHE A 196 -6.28 -11.44 7.43
C PHE A 196 -5.56 -12.40 8.38
N GLN A 197 -6.23 -12.91 9.41
CA GLN A 197 -5.69 -13.99 10.25
C GLN A 197 -5.40 -15.24 9.40
N PHE A 198 -6.33 -15.64 8.54
CA PHE A 198 -6.12 -16.77 7.62
C PHE A 198 -4.97 -16.51 6.64
N LEU A 199 -4.85 -15.29 6.10
CA LEU A 199 -3.71 -14.94 5.24
C LEU A 199 -2.38 -15.05 6.00
N GLY A 200 -2.33 -14.65 7.27
CA GLY A 200 -1.15 -14.84 8.12
C GLY A 200 -0.75 -16.32 8.26
N LEU A 201 -1.71 -17.23 8.43
CA LEU A 201 -1.43 -18.68 8.43
C LEU A 201 -0.87 -19.16 7.08
N ALA A 202 -1.43 -18.65 5.97
CA ALA A 202 -0.93 -18.98 4.63
C ALA A 202 0.51 -18.49 4.43
N VAL A 203 0.85 -17.28 4.90
CA VAL A 203 2.23 -16.75 4.85
C VAL A 203 3.18 -17.64 5.64
N ASN A 204 2.83 -18.05 6.87
CA ASN A 204 3.68 -18.97 7.65
C ASN A 204 3.93 -20.28 6.89
N ARG A 205 2.89 -20.86 6.27
CA ARG A 205 3.02 -22.09 5.48
C ARG A 205 3.88 -21.93 4.23
N ILE A 206 3.73 -20.81 3.51
CA ILE A 206 4.58 -20.50 2.34
C ILE A 206 6.05 -20.44 2.75
N LEU A 207 6.34 -19.84 3.91
CA LEU A 207 7.70 -19.72 4.43
C LEU A 207 8.21 -20.99 5.14
N GLY A 208 7.37 -22.03 5.27
CA GLY A 208 7.72 -23.26 5.99
C GLY A 208 7.85 -23.08 7.51
N LEU A 209 7.16 -22.09 8.08
CA LEU A 209 7.22 -21.74 9.49
C LEU A 209 6.04 -22.31 10.29
N PRO A 210 6.21 -22.56 11.59
CA PRO A 210 5.09 -22.81 12.50
C PRO A 210 4.08 -21.67 12.50
N ASP A 211 2.80 -21.99 12.69
CA ASP A 211 1.73 -20.99 12.82
C ASP A 211 2.07 -19.99 13.95
N GLY A 212 1.95 -18.70 13.64
CA GLY A 212 2.26 -17.60 14.58
C GLY A 212 3.70 -17.08 14.56
N SER A 213 4.59 -17.66 13.73
CA SER A 213 5.96 -17.16 13.60
C SER A 213 6.02 -15.76 12.97
N VAL A 214 5.19 -15.53 11.95
CA VAL A 214 5.00 -14.23 11.31
C VAL A 214 3.73 -13.57 11.84
N VAL A 215 3.88 -12.38 12.42
CA VAL A 215 2.79 -11.54 12.90
C VAL A 215 2.32 -10.65 11.74
N PHE A 216 1.39 -11.16 10.94
CA PHE A 216 0.89 -10.48 9.75
C PHE A 216 -0.11 -9.37 10.08
N VAL A 217 -1.05 -9.63 10.99
CA VAL A 217 -2.03 -8.66 11.51
C VAL A 217 -2.13 -8.78 13.02
N GLU A 218 -2.27 -7.65 13.71
CA GLU A 218 -2.54 -7.63 15.15
C GLU A 218 -4.05 -7.48 15.41
N PRO A 219 -4.57 -8.03 16.53
CA PRO A 219 -5.95 -7.82 16.93
C PRO A 219 -6.30 -6.33 16.99
N GLY A 220 -7.43 -5.94 16.39
CA GLY A 220 -7.91 -4.55 16.41
C GLY A 220 -7.26 -3.61 15.40
N PHE A 221 -6.21 -4.03 14.66
CA PHE A 221 -5.61 -3.21 13.60
C PHE A 221 -6.65 -2.84 12.52
N MET A 222 -7.41 -3.83 12.05
CA MET A 222 -8.43 -3.59 11.00
C MET A 222 -9.54 -2.68 11.50
N ARG A 223 -10.00 -2.89 12.74
CA ARG A 223 -10.94 -1.99 13.39
C ARG A 223 -10.42 -0.56 13.43
N ALA A 224 -9.19 -0.35 13.91
CA ALA A 224 -8.60 0.98 14.01
C ALA A 224 -8.56 1.70 12.66
N VAL A 225 -8.17 1.01 11.59
CA VAL A 225 -8.17 1.56 10.22
C VAL A 225 -9.60 1.86 9.75
N MET A 226 -10.54 0.93 9.93
CA MET A 226 -11.93 1.07 9.45
C MET A 226 -12.72 2.16 10.17
N THR A 227 -12.45 2.38 11.46
CA THR A 227 -13.15 3.37 12.28
C THR A 227 -12.46 4.73 12.33
N ALA A 228 -11.27 4.85 11.74
CA ALA A 228 -10.59 6.14 11.61
C ALA A 228 -11.45 7.09 10.76
N ARG A 229 -11.66 8.32 11.26
CA ARG A 229 -12.43 9.37 10.57
C ARG A 229 -11.54 10.58 10.35
#